data_AF-A0A9P8F0R2-F1
#
_entry.id   AF-A0A9P8F0R2-F1
#
_cell.length_a   1.000
_cell.length_b   1.000
_cell.length_c   1.000
_cell.angle_alpha   90.00
_cell.angle_beta   90.00
_cell.angle_gamma   90.00
#
_symmetry.space_group_name_H-M   'P 1'
#
loop_
_entity.id
_entity.type
_entity.pdbx_description
1 polymer ?
#
loop_
_entity_poly.entity_id
_entity_poly.type
_entity_poly.pdbx_seq_one_letter_code
_entity_poly.pdbx_strand_id
1 'polypeptide(L)'
;MTNQSVLDTLSQLSDNIKITFQLIGRLSKLSFQPGSTPLQGDGDVRIELAHDIRDALKQHDDALDTLRQEVEDVVEFGTYSQRRRDSLKDRERARIAAQLARLDEDLKHARSQFRAAQLSSKRASEAAKQKEREILFTSLQQPLEPDSTSSTPDPFASRRPQPKQLTQDELLINASTDVTSALRRTHNLLTSELSRSRFAQETLDQSTAALADLGERYT
;
A
#
# COMPACT_ATOMS: atom_id res chain seq x y z
N MET A 1 -33.85 17.08 -2.28
CA MET A 1 -32.65 17.75 -1.75
C MET A 1 -32.79 19.26 -1.94
N THR A 2 -32.38 20.09 -0.98
CA THR A 2 -32.41 21.56 -1.13
C THR A 2 -31.01 22.07 -1.51
N ASN A 3 -30.88 23.25 -2.14
CA ASN A 3 -29.56 23.84 -2.46
C ASN A 3 -28.62 23.89 -1.24
N GLN A 4 -29.18 24.03 -0.03
CA GLN A 4 -28.42 24.05 1.20
C GLN A 4 -27.75 22.71 1.51
N SER A 5 -28.44 21.57 1.29
CA SER A 5 -27.84 20.25 1.55
C SER A 5 -26.66 19.98 0.62
N VAL A 6 -26.74 20.43 -0.64
CA VAL A 6 -25.64 20.34 -1.63
C VAL A 6 -24.44 21.19 -1.22
N LEU A 7 -24.67 22.38 -0.65
CA LEU A 7 -23.57 23.22 -0.14
C LEU A 7 -22.89 22.61 1.08
N ASP A 8 -23.68 21.99 1.97
CA ASP A 8 -23.15 21.33 3.17
C ASP A 8 -22.30 20.12 2.77
N THR A 9 -22.76 19.26 1.86
CA THR A 9 -21.97 18.12 1.35
C THR A 9 -20.71 18.56 0.61
N LEU A 10 -20.79 19.63 -0.18
CA LEU A 10 -19.62 20.23 -0.83
C LEU A 10 -18.58 20.69 0.19
N SER A 11 -19.03 21.34 1.27
CA SER A 11 -18.13 21.80 2.35
C SER A 11 -17.44 20.63 3.05
N GLN A 12 -18.18 19.55 3.32
CA GLN A 12 -17.63 18.32 3.91
C GLN A 12 -16.59 17.67 2.99
N LEU A 13 -16.87 17.57 1.69
CA LEU A 13 -15.93 17.04 0.71
C LEU A 13 -14.66 17.90 0.64
N SER A 14 -14.79 19.22 0.69
CA SER A 14 -13.65 20.14 0.77
C SER A 14 -12.77 19.87 1.98
N ASP A 15 -13.37 19.69 3.16
CA ASP A 15 -12.63 19.40 4.39
C ASP A 15 -11.97 18.02 4.37
N ASN A 16 -12.64 17.01 3.81
CA ASN A 16 -12.08 15.68 3.62
C ASN A 16 -10.87 15.67 2.66
N ILE A 17 -10.91 16.47 1.60
CA ILE A 17 -9.77 16.67 0.70
C ILE A 17 -8.59 17.34 1.45
N LYS A 18 -8.84 18.30 2.34
CA LYS A 18 -7.78 18.90 3.19
C LYS A 18 -7.14 17.87 4.11
N ILE A 19 -7.94 16.98 4.73
CA ILE A 19 -7.43 15.88 5.54
C ILE A 19 -6.54 14.98 4.69
N THR A 20 -6.96 14.67 3.46
CA THR A 20 -6.18 13.86 2.52
C THR A 20 -4.84 14.52 2.17
N PHE A 21 -4.80 15.84 1.98
CA PHE A 21 -3.54 16.58 1.81
C PHE A 21 -2.61 16.47 3.02
N GLN A 22 -3.15 16.49 4.25
CA GLN A 22 -2.33 16.28 5.44
C GLN A 22 -1.72 14.87 5.49
N LEU A 23 -2.50 13.85 5.11
CA LEU A 23 -2.02 12.47 5.01
C LEU A 23 -0.95 12.31 3.93
N ILE A 24 -1.14 12.91 2.76
CA ILE A 24 -0.12 12.96 1.69
C ILE A 24 1.16 13.65 2.18
N GLY A 25 1.01 14.77 2.88
CA GLY A 25 2.13 15.47 3.53
C GLY A 25 2.88 14.57 4.51
N ARG A 26 2.17 13.79 5.33
CA ARG A 26 2.75 12.82 6.26
C ARG A 26 3.48 11.70 5.53
N LEU A 27 2.90 11.15 4.46
CA LEU A 27 3.52 10.09 3.66
C LEU A 27 4.84 10.58 3.01
N SER A 28 4.84 11.80 2.48
CA SER A 28 6.02 12.37 1.82
C SER A 28 7.20 12.61 2.77
N LYS A 29 6.91 12.97 4.03
CA LYS A 29 7.88 13.29 5.09
C LYS A 29 8.24 12.08 5.95
N LEU A 30 7.73 10.89 5.62
CA LEU A 30 7.99 9.66 6.37
C LEU A 30 9.48 9.30 6.25
N SER A 31 10.18 9.31 7.39
CA SER A 31 11.57 8.87 7.49
C SER A 31 11.64 7.44 8.03
N PHE A 32 12.68 6.72 7.62
CA PHE A 32 12.92 5.33 8.02
C PHE A 32 14.27 5.23 8.69
N GLN A 33 14.33 4.53 9.82
CA GLN A 33 15.58 4.21 10.49
C GLN A 33 16.11 2.87 9.94
N PRO A 34 17.42 2.65 9.84
CA PRO A 34 17.97 1.35 9.49
C PRO A 34 17.42 0.26 10.43
N GLY A 35 16.94 -0.86 9.89
CA GLY A 35 16.30 -1.93 10.68
C GLY A 35 14.86 -1.68 11.14
N SER A 36 14.27 -0.50 10.92
CA SER A 36 12.87 -0.21 11.31
C SER A 36 11.85 -0.58 10.23
N THR A 37 12.30 -0.96 9.04
CA THR A 37 11.43 -1.43 7.95
C THR A 37 11.46 -2.95 7.88
N PRO A 38 10.30 -3.64 7.88
CA PRO A 38 10.30 -5.09 7.74
C PRO A 38 10.91 -5.51 6.40
N LEU A 39 11.65 -6.62 6.42
CA LEU A 39 12.30 -7.18 5.22
C LEU A 39 11.26 -7.67 4.20
N GLN A 40 10.10 -8.15 4.68
CA GLN A 40 8.96 -8.62 3.90
C GLN A 40 7.74 -7.71 4.14
N GLY A 41 7.04 -7.34 3.07
CA GLY A 41 6.16 -6.16 2.97
C GLY A 41 4.83 -6.13 3.73
N ASP A 42 4.63 -6.93 4.77
CA ASP A 42 3.43 -6.84 5.63
C ASP A 42 3.76 -6.02 6.89
N GLY A 43 3.02 -4.93 7.12
CA GLY A 43 3.20 -4.05 8.29
C GLY A 43 4.14 -2.85 8.09
N ASP A 44 4.49 -2.51 6.85
CA ASP A 44 5.19 -1.25 6.58
C ASP A 44 4.19 -0.09 6.65
N VAL A 45 4.35 0.79 7.66
CA VAL A 45 3.51 1.98 7.88
C VAL A 45 3.34 2.82 6.60
N ARG A 46 4.33 2.80 5.69
CA ARG A 46 4.23 3.42 4.37
C ARG A 46 3.08 2.85 3.55
N ILE A 47 2.98 1.51 3.51
CA ILE A 47 2.03 0.78 2.67
C ILE A 47 0.62 0.99 3.18
N GLU A 48 0.43 0.91 4.50
CA GLU A 48 -0.85 1.20 5.16
C GLU A 48 -1.31 2.63 4.88
N LEU A 49 -0.45 3.63 5.15
CA LEU A 49 -0.81 5.03 4.88
C LEU A 49 -1.07 5.29 3.38
N ALA A 50 -0.33 4.63 2.49
CA ALA A 50 -0.56 4.73 1.06
C ALA A 50 -1.83 4.00 0.60
N HIS A 51 -2.31 3.01 1.35
CA HIS A 51 -3.60 2.36 1.11
C HIS A 51 -4.73 3.27 1.56
N ASP A 52 -4.67 3.79 2.79
CA ASP A 52 -5.66 4.71 3.35
C ASP A 52 -5.87 5.95 2.47
N ILE A 53 -4.78 6.56 1.98
CA ILE A 53 -4.87 7.72 1.08
C ILE A 53 -5.53 7.34 -0.25
N ARG A 54 -5.25 6.15 -0.77
CA ARG A 54 -5.83 5.70 -2.04
C ARG A 54 -7.33 5.47 -1.91
N ASP A 55 -7.75 4.84 -0.83
CA ASP A 55 -9.16 4.60 -0.53
C ASP A 55 -9.89 5.92 -0.29
N ALA A 56 -9.28 6.85 0.46
CA ALA A 56 -9.84 8.18 0.64
C ALA A 56 -10.00 8.93 -0.68
N LEU A 57 -8.98 8.94 -1.55
CA LEU A 57 -9.08 9.58 -2.87
C LEU A 57 -10.20 8.97 -3.71
N LYS A 58 -10.35 7.65 -3.70
CA LYS A 58 -11.44 6.95 -4.40
C LYS A 58 -12.81 7.34 -3.83
N GLN A 59 -12.96 7.38 -2.50
CA GLN A 59 -14.20 7.84 -1.85
C GLN A 59 -14.55 9.27 -2.23
N HIS A 60 -13.55 10.16 -2.34
CA HIS A 60 -13.78 11.54 -2.78
C HIS A 60 -14.20 11.64 -4.24
N ASP A 61 -13.66 10.79 -5.12
CA ASP A 61 -14.10 10.70 -6.51
C ASP A 61 -15.55 10.25 -6.62
N ASP A 62 -15.91 9.16 -5.93
CA ASP A 62 -17.27 8.61 -5.92
C ASP A 62 -18.28 9.65 -5.34
N ALA A 63 -17.87 10.39 -4.30
CA ALA A 63 -18.68 11.46 -3.71
C ALA A 63 -18.85 12.66 -4.64
N LEU A 64 -17.81 13.05 -5.38
CA LEU A 64 -17.86 14.16 -6.34
C LEU A 64 -18.78 13.80 -7.52
N ASP A 65 -18.70 12.56 -8.02
CA ASP A 65 -19.59 12.10 -9.10
C ASP A 65 -21.05 12.02 -8.66
N THR A 66 -21.31 11.59 -7.42
CA THR A 66 -22.66 11.66 -6.83
C THR A 66 -23.15 13.11 -6.73
N LEU A 67 -22.29 14.02 -6.25
CA LEU A 67 -22.62 15.45 -6.12
C LEU A 67 -22.89 16.10 -7.49
N ARG A 68 -22.18 15.70 -8.55
CA ARG A 68 -22.45 16.14 -9.92
C ARG A 68 -23.87 15.78 -10.36
N GLN A 69 -24.29 14.55 -10.12
CA GLN A 69 -25.65 14.08 -10.43
C GLN A 69 -26.70 14.84 -9.63
N GLU A 70 -26.47 15.04 -8.32
CA GLU A 70 -27.39 15.82 -7.48
C GLU A 70 -27.54 17.28 -7.96
N VAL A 71 -26.44 17.90 -8.40
CA VAL A 71 -26.48 19.26 -8.97
C VAL A 71 -27.22 19.28 -10.30
N GLU A 72 -27.00 18.28 -11.16
CA GLU A 72 -27.70 18.15 -12.45
C GLU A 72 -29.22 17.99 -12.26
N ASP A 73 -29.64 17.14 -11.32
CA ASP A 73 -31.04 16.97 -10.94
C ASP A 73 -31.66 18.31 -10.49
N VAL A 74 -31.00 19.02 -9.56
CA VAL A 74 -31.47 20.32 -9.05
C VAL A 74 -31.55 21.39 -10.14
N VAL A 75 -30.70 21.30 -11.17
CA VAL A 75 -30.75 22.19 -12.34
C VAL A 75 -31.94 21.84 -13.23
N GLU A 76 -32.11 20.56 -13.59
CA GLU A 76 -33.12 20.06 -14.53
C GLU A 76 -34.55 20.21 -14.00
N PHE A 77 -34.81 19.83 -12.74
CA PHE A 77 -36.11 19.99 -12.08
C PHE A 77 -36.54 21.47 -11.94
N GLY A 78 -35.60 22.42 -12.01
CA GLY A 78 -35.88 23.85 -11.93
C GLY A 78 -36.32 24.51 -13.24
N THR A 79 -36.22 23.83 -14.38
CA THR A 79 -36.48 24.42 -15.71
C THR A 79 -37.96 24.42 -16.13
N TYR A 80 -38.79 23.57 -15.50
CA TYR A 80 -40.20 23.40 -15.87
C TYR A 80 -41.15 24.46 -15.29
N SER A 81 -40.68 25.34 -14.39
CA SER A 81 -41.53 26.35 -13.74
C SER A 81 -40.78 27.66 -13.49
N GLN A 82 -41.24 28.75 -14.13
CA GLN A 82 -40.93 30.17 -13.83
C GLN A 82 -39.77 30.85 -14.56
N ARG A 83 -40.02 31.32 -15.79
CA ARG A 83 -39.15 32.20 -16.60
C ARG A 83 -38.91 33.65 -16.10
N ARG A 84 -39.13 33.99 -14.83
CA ARG A 84 -39.02 35.41 -14.37
C ARG A 84 -38.46 35.65 -12.96
N ARG A 85 -37.92 34.65 -12.26
CA ARG A 85 -37.36 34.83 -10.89
C ARG A 85 -35.98 34.18 -10.73
N ASP A 86 -35.14 34.27 -11.76
CA ASP A 86 -33.94 33.43 -11.89
C ASP A 86 -32.64 34.04 -11.33
N SER A 87 -32.51 35.37 -11.23
CA SER A 87 -31.21 36.00 -10.94
C SER A 87 -30.54 35.58 -9.62
N LEU A 88 -31.30 35.31 -8.55
CA LEU A 88 -30.72 34.82 -7.28
C LEU A 88 -30.38 33.33 -7.34
N LYS A 89 -31.24 32.52 -7.96
CA LYS A 89 -31.02 31.08 -8.13
C LYS A 89 -29.85 30.80 -9.08
N ASP A 90 -29.70 31.62 -10.12
CA ASP A 90 -28.58 31.55 -11.07
C ASP A 90 -27.25 31.87 -10.39
N ARG A 91 -27.23 32.83 -9.45
CA ARG A 91 -26.03 33.13 -8.65
C ARG A 91 -25.65 31.97 -7.73
N GLU A 92 -26.63 31.34 -7.09
CA GLU A 92 -26.38 30.15 -6.26
C GLU A 92 -25.86 28.98 -7.09
N ARG A 93 -26.48 28.71 -8.25
CA ARG A 93 -26.04 27.68 -9.20
C ARG A 93 -24.61 27.94 -9.70
N ALA A 94 -24.30 29.17 -10.07
CA ALA A 94 -22.95 29.56 -10.48
C ALA A 94 -21.92 29.36 -9.34
N ARG A 95 -22.31 29.64 -8.09
CA ARG A 95 -21.45 29.42 -6.92
C ARG A 95 -21.18 27.93 -6.69
N ILE A 96 -22.22 27.08 -6.77
CA ILE A 96 -22.09 25.62 -6.63
C ILE A 96 -21.19 25.08 -7.75
N ALA A 97 -21.41 25.49 -9.00
CA ALA A 97 -20.60 25.07 -10.14
C ALA A 97 -19.12 25.48 -9.98
N ALA A 98 -18.86 26.71 -9.54
CA ALA A 98 -17.49 27.18 -9.30
C ALA A 98 -16.80 26.39 -8.17
N GLN A 99 -17.53 26.07 -7.10
CA GLN A 99 -17.01 25.25 -6.01
C GLN A 99 -16.74 23.80 -6.45
N LEU A 100 -17.60 23.22 -7.28
CA LEU A 100 -17.42 21.87 -7.82
C LEU A 100 -16.20 21.80 -8.76
N ALA A 101 -16.02 22.80 -9.63
CA ALA A 101 -14.84 22.91 -10.49
C ALA A 101 -13.54 23.03 -9.68
N ARG A 102 -13.57 23.80 -8.58
CA ARG A 102 -12.43 23.91 -7.66
C ARG A 102 -12.11 22.58 -6.99
N LEU A 103 -13.11 21.84 -6.52
CA LEU A 103 -12.88 20.53 -5.91
C LEU A 103 -12.30 19.51 -6.90
N ASP A 104 -12.73 19.56 -8.17
CA ASP A 104 -12.17 18.71 -9.23
C ASP A 104 -10.67 19.00 -9.47
N GLU A 105 -10.29 20.27 -9.45
CA GLU A 105 -8.89 20.68 -9.53
C GLU A 105 -8.09 20.28 -8.28
N ASP A 106 -8.64 20.50 -7.09
CA ASP A 106 -8.03 20.11 -5.82
C ASP A 106 -7.80 18.57 -5.76
N LEU A 107 -8.72 17.76 -6.27
CA LEU A 107 -8.58 16.30 -6.33
C LEU A 107 -7.50 15.87 -7.34
N LYS A 108 -7.45 16.48 -8.53
CA LYS A 108 -6.35 16.28 -9.49
C LYS A 108 -5.01 16.63 -8.86
N HIS A 109 -4.96 17.74 -8.12
CA HIS A 109 -3.75 18.17 -7.42
C HIS A 109 -3.35 17.18 -6.31
N ALA A 110 -4.31 16.70 -5.52
CA ALA A 110 -4.08 15.68 -4.48
C ALA A 110 -3.52 14.38 -5.08
N ARG A 111 -4.05 13.90 -6.21
CA ARG A 111 -3.53 12.72 -6.92
C ARG A 111 -2.08 12.90 -7.39
N SER A 112 -1.77 14.06 -7.96
CA SER A 112 -0.41 14.38 -8.40
C SER A 112 0.57 14.40 -7.22
N GLN A 113 0.21 15.08 -6.13
CA GLN A 113 1.02 15.11 -4.91
C GLN A 113 1.16 13.73 -4.27
N PHE A 114 0.10 12.92 -4.26
CA PHE A 114 0.13 11.56 -3.74
C PHE A 114 1.13 10.70 -4.49
N ARG A 115 1.16 10.76 -5.83
CA ARG A 115 2.15 10.03 -6.63
C ARG A 115 3.59 10.47 -6.31
N ALA A 116 3.81 11.78 -6.14
CA ALA A 116 5.11 12.30 -5.72
C ALA A 116 5.50 11.81 -4.32
N ALA A 117 4.56 11.82 -3.37
CA ALA A 117 4.75 11.34 -2.00
C ALA A 117 5.02 9.83 -1.93
N GLN A 118 4.36 9.03 -2.75
CA GLN A 118 4.65 7.60 -2.87
C GLN A 118 6.09 7.34 -3.34
N LEU A 119 6.54 8.08 -4.35
CA LEU A 119 7.90 7.97 -4.87
C LEU A 119 8.94 8.43 -3.84
N SER A 120 8.68 9.54 -3.13
CA SER A 120 9.60 10.03 -2.09
C SER A 120 9.70 9.05 -0.93
N SER A 121 8.56 8.53 -0.46
CA SER A 121 8.51 7.55 0.63
C SER A 121 9.15 6.22 0.25
N LYS A 122 8.93 5.74 -0.98
CA LYS A 122 9.62 4.55 -1.51
C LYS A 122 11.13 4.75 -1.51
N ARG A 123 11.62 5.85 -2.09
CA ARG A 123 13.07 6.18 -2.12
C ARG A 123 13.65 6.27 -0.71
N ALA A 124 12.95 6.89 0.23
CA ALA A 124 13.39 6.99 1.62
C ALA A 124 13.52 5.61 2.28
N SER A 125 12.57 4.69 2.03
CA SER A 125 12.65 3.32 2.55
C SER A 125 13.78 2.51 1.92
N GLU A 126 14.01 2.66 0.62
CA GLU A 126 15.11 1.99 -0.08
C GLU A 126 16.47 2.50 0.41
N ALA A 127 16.60 3.81 0.65
CA ALA A 127 17.79 4.41 1.21
C ALA A 127 18.08 3.89 2.63
N ALA A 128 17.05 3.69 3.47
CA ALA A 128 17.23 3.10 4.80
C ALA A 128 17.68 1.64 4.72
N LYS A 129 17.07 0.84 3.83
CA LYS A 129 17.49 -0.55 3.57
C LYS A 129 18.91 -0.64 3.00
N GLN A 130 19.32 0.31 2.17
CA GLN A 130 20.70 0.41 1.69
C GLN A 130 21.68 0.68 2.83
N LYS A 131 21.39 1.66 3.70
CA LYS A 131 22.21 1.95 4.88
C LYS A 131 22.33 0.76 5.82
N GLU A 132 21.24 0.02 6.04
CA GLU A 132 21.30 -1.22 6.84
C GLU A 132 22.26 -2.24 6.22
N ARG A 133 22.18 -2.46 4.91
CA ARG A 133 23.11 -3.36 4.21
C ARG A 133 24.57 -2.88 4.29
N GLU A 134 24.82 -1.59 4.18
CA GLU A 134 26.15 -0.99 4.32
C GLU A 134 26.72 -1.16 5.73
N ILE A 135 25.90 -0.95 6.76
CA ILE A 135 26.29 -1.16 8.16
C ILE A 135 26.62 -2.64 8.40
N LEU A 136 25.77 -3.56 7.93
CA LEU A 136 26.03 -4.99 8.03
C LEU A 136 27.31 -5.39 7.28
N PHE A 137 27.51 -4.89 6.06
CA PHE A 137 28.72 -5.17 5.28
C PHE A 137 29.99 -4.65 5.97
N THR A 138 29.95 -3.41 6.48
CA THR A 138 31.06 -2.82 7.23
C THR A 138 31.36 -3.62 8.50
N SER A 139 30.33 -4.06 9.24
CA SER A 139 30.50 -4.89 10.43
C SER A 139 31.12 -6.26 10.13
N LEU A 140 30.85 -6.84 8.95
CA LEU A 140 31.46 -8.09 8.49
C LEU A 140 32.88 -7.90 7.95
N GLN A 141 33.18 -6.71 7.42
CA GLN A 141 34.47 -6.35 6.86
C GLN A 141 35.45 -5.89 7.95
N GLN A 142 34.95 -5.42 9.09
CA GLN A 142 35.77 -5.12 10.26
C GLN A 142 36.50 -6.40 10.68
N PRO A 143 37.84 -6.45 10.53
CA PRO A 143 38.61 -7.59 11.01
C PRO A 143 38.41 -7.66 12.52
N LEU A 144 38.08 -8.85 13.03
CA LEU A 144 38.41 -9.19 14.41
C LEU A 144 39.89 -8.83 14.58
N GLU A 145 40.17 -7.93 15.53
CA GLU A 145 41.52 -7.49 15.89
C GLU A 145 42.47 -8.70 15.81
N PRO A 146 43.50 -8.65 14.95
CA PRO A 146 44.48 -9.71 14.90
C PRO A 146 45.26 -9.64 16.21
N ASP A 147 45.09 -10.65 17.05
CA ASP A 147 46.14 -10.99 17.99
C ASP A 147 47.46 -11.04 17.20
N SER A 148 48.40 -10.27 17.72
CA SER A 148 49.65 -9.82 17.11
C SER A 148 50.30 -10.83 16.14
N THR A 149 50.59 -10.37 14.91
CA THR A 149 51.88 -10.41 14.21
C THR A 149 51.79 -10.74 12.70
N SER A 150 52.57 -9.96 11.94
CA SER A 150 53.07 -10.20 10.57
C SER A 150 52.33 -9.55 9.37
N SER A 151 52.97 -8.46 8.91
CA SER A 151 53.21 -8.01 7.52
C SER A 151 52.06 -7.83 6.51
N THR A 152 51.71 -6.55 6.33
CA THR A 152 51.37 -5.81 5.08
C THR A 152 50.37 -6.43 4.08
N PRO A 153 49.19 -5.82 3.87
CA PRO A 153 48.31 -6.16 2.75
C PRO A 153 48.43 -5.16 1.58
N ASP A 154 48.59 -5.72 0.38
CA ASP A 154 48.60 -5.05 -0.93
C ASP A 154 47.16 -4.75 -1.41
N PRO A 155 46.80 -3.53 -1.85
CA PRO A 155 45.39 -3.13 -2.07
C PRO A 155 44.78 -3.57 -3.42
N PHE A 156 45.48 -4.30 -4.28
CA PHE A 156 45.01 -4.68 -5.63
C PHE A 156 44.79 -6.18 -5.86
N ALA A 157 44.90 -7.03 -4.84
CA ALA A 157 44.60 -8.45 -4.99
C ALA A 157 43.07 -8.67 -5.03
N SER A 158 42.53 -8.79 -6.25
CA SER A 158 41.19 -9.34 -6.54
C SER A 158 40.99 -10.66 -5.78
N ARG A 159 40.36 -10.58 -4.61
CA ARG A 159 39.93 -11.75 -3.85
C ARG A 159 38.65 -12.29 -4.47
N ARG A 160 38.85 -13.21 -5.43
CA ARG A 160 37.98 -14.38 -5.57
C ARG A 160 37.72 -14.89 -4.14
N PRO A 161 36.47 -15.04 -3.67
CA PRO A 161 36.22 -15.49 -2.32
C PRO A 161 36.75 -16.92 -2.21
N GLN A 162 37.96 -17.05 -1.66
CA GLN A 162 38.45 -18.31 -1.15
C GLN A 162 37.48 -18.69 -0.02
N PRO A 163 36.96 -19.92 0.01
CA PRO A 163 36.15 -20.35 1.14
C PRO A 163 37.02 -20.14 2.39
N LYS A 164 36.60 -19.23 3.28
CA LYS A 164 37.09 -19.24 4.66
C LYS A 164 36.98 -20.70 5.08
N GLN A 165 38.10 -21.31 5.46
CA GLN A 165 38.05 -22.62 6.10
C GLN A 165 37.33 -22.39 7.42
N LEU A 166 36.00 -22.52 7.37
CA LEU A 166 35.14 -22.54 8.54
C LEU A 166 35.74 -23.59 9.46
N THR A 167 35.89 -23.25 10.73
CA THR A 167 36.31 -24.25 11.71
C THR A 167 35.31 -25.41 11.67
N GLN A 168 35.73 -26.61 12.05
CA GLN A 168 34.86 -27.79 11.98
C GLN A 168 33.52 -27.55 12.71
N ASP A 169 33.55 -26.80 13.81
CA ASP A 169 32.37 -26.42 14.58
C ASP A 169 31.45 -25.44 13.83
N GLU A 170 31.99 -24.45 13.13
CA GLU A 170 31.20 -23.52 12.32
C GLU A 170 30.52 -24.21 11.14
N LEU A 171 31.19 -25.18 10.51
CA LEU A 171 30.62 -25.98 9.43
C LEU A 171 29.46 -26.84 9.95
N LEU A 172 29.60 -27.43 11.14
CA LEU A 172 28.54 -28.19 11.80
C LEU A 172 27.33 -27.30 12.18
N ILE A 173 27.56 -26.10 12.70
CA ILE A 173 26.50 -25.15 13.03
C ILE A 173 25.77 -24.70 11.76
N ASN A 174 26.50 -24.43 10.68
CA ASN A 174 25.91 -24.04 9.40
C ASN A 174 25.09 -25.19 8.78
N ALA A 175 25.65 -26.39 8.74
CA ALA A 175 24.96 -27.58 8.23
C ALA A 175 23.68 -27.90 9.04
N SER A 176 23.72 -27.79 10.36
CA SER A 176 22.53 -27.99 11.20
C SER A 176 21.47 -26.89 10.99
N THR A 177 21.91 -25.65 10.76
CA THR A 177 21.02 -24.53 10.41
C THR A 177 20.36 -24.76 9.05
N ASP A 178 21.13 -25.21 8.04
CA ASP A 178 20.62 -25.52 6.71
C ASP A 178 19.62 -26.68 6.73
N VAL A 179 19.93 -27.76 7.45
CA VAL A 179 19.01 -28.89 7.65
C VAL A 179 17.72 -28.42 8.33
N THR A 180 17.82 -27.59 9.38
CA THR A 180 16.65 -27.05 10.07
C THR A 180 15.82 -26.14 9.16
N SER A 181 16.47 -25.33 8.33
CA SER A 181 15.80 -24.45 7.37
C SER A 181 15.09 -25.24 6.26
N ALA A 182 15.73 -26.30 5.75
CA ALA A 182 15.15 -27.20 4.76
C ALA A 182 13.92 -27.92 5.34
N LEU A 183 14.00 -28.42 6.57
CA LEU A 183 12.89 -29.07 7.26
C LEU A 183 11.70 -28.13 7.49
N ARG A 184 11.96 -26.86 7.83
CA ARG A 184 10.90 -25.84 7.94
C ARG A 184 10.24 -25.55 6.59
N ARG A 185 11.03 -25.46 5.52
CA ARG A 185 10.50 -25.27 4.16
C ARG A 185 9.63 -26.45 3.72
N THR A 186 10.07 -27.68 3.96
CA THR A 186 9.28 -28.87 3.62
C THR A 186 8.00 -28.94 4.46
N HIS A 187 8.07 -28.63 5.76
CA HIS A 187 6.89 -28.55 6.62
C HIS A 187 5.85 -27.56 6.08
N ASN A 188 6.28 -26.36 5.69
CA ASN A 188 5.39 -25.35 5.13
C ASN A 188 4.75 -25.82 3.80
N LEU A 189 5.53 -26.47 2.94
CA LEU A 189 5.03 -27.06 1.69
C LEU A 189 3.98 -28.14 1.97
N LEU A 190 4.29 -29.10 2.86
CA LEU A 190 3.34 -30.16 3.23
C LEU A 190 2.06 -29.61 3.85
N THR A 191 2.16 -28.57 4.68
CA THR A 191 0.99 -27.91 5.28
C THR A 191 0.12 -27.27 4.20
N SER A 192 0.74 -26.63 3.20
CA SER A 192 0.01 -26.02 2.07
C SER A 192 -0.66 -27.03 1.14
N GLU A 193 -0.04 -28.20 0.91
CA GLU A 193 -0.66 -29.26 0.11
C GLU A 193 -1.78 -29.98 0.88
N LEU A 194 -1.63 -30.13 2.19
CA LEU A 194 -2.69 -30.71 3.04
C LEU A 194 -3.93 -29.79 3.05
N SER A 195 -3.74 -28.48 3.20
CA SER A 195 -4.86 -27.52 3.15
C SER A 195 -5.53 -27.53 1.77
N ARG A 196 -4.74 -27.61 0.69
CA ARG A 196 -5.24 -27.74 -0.69
C ARG A 196 -6.02 -29.04 -0.91
N SER A 197 -5.53 -30.16 -0.38
CA SER A 197 -6.20 -31.46 -0.48
C SER A 197 -7.53 -31.47 0.29
N ARG A 198 -7.57 -30.89 1.50
CA ARG A 198 -8.81 -30.74 2.27
C ARG A 198 -9.83 -29.89 1.53
N PHE A 199 -9.41 -28.76 0.97
CA PHE A 199 -10.30 -27.90 0.19
C PHE A 199 -10.85 -28.63 -1.05
N ALA A 200 -10.01 -29.40 -1.76
CA ALA A 200 -10.44 -30.19 -2.90
C ALA A 200 -11.45 -31.27 -2.50
N GLN A 201 -11.23 -31.96 -1.37
CA GLN A 201 -12.19 -32.93 -0.83
C GLN A 201 -13.52 -32.28 -0.48
N GLU A 202 -13.51 -31.17 0.25
CA GLU A 202 -14.72 -30.45 0.62
C GLU A 202 -15.48 -29.96 -0.62
N THR A 203 -14.78 -29.48 -1.65
CA THR A 203 -15.39 -29.08 -2.92
C THR A 203 -16.03 -30.26 -3.65
N LEU A 204 -15.37 -31.43 -3.65
CA LEU A 204 -15.93 -32.65 -4.26
C LEU A 204 -17.17 -33.12 -3.49
N ASP A 205 -17.13 -33.13 -2.17
CA ASP A 205 -18.27 -33.50 -1.33
C ASP A 205 -19.45 -32.54 -1.54
N GLN A 206 -19.19 -31.23 -1.56
CA GLN A 206 -20.20 -30.22 -1.88
C GLN A 206 -20.79 -30.41 -3.29
N SER A 207 -19.95 -30.68 -4.30
CA SER A 207 -20.42 -30.93 -5.66
C SER A 207 -21.26 -32.20 -5.76
N THR A 208 -20.89 -33.25 -5.01
CA THR A 208 -21.61 -34.52 -4.96
C THR A 208 -22.96 -34.34 -4.27
N ALA A 209 -23.01 -33.61 -3.16
CA ALA A 209 -24.26 -33.27 -2.47
C ALA A 209 -25.19 -32.43 -3.34
N ALA A 210 -24.66 -31.44 -4.06
CA ALA A 210 -25.46 -30.62 -4.98
C ALA A 210 -26.04 -31.44 -6.15
N LEU A 211 -25.27 -32.39 -6.70
CA LEU A 211 -25.76 -33.31 -7.72
C LEU A 211 -26.86 -34.26 -7.20
N ALA A 212 -26.74 -34.72 -5.95
CA ALA A 212 -27.78 -35.54 -5.32
C ALA A 212 -29.09 -34.76 -5.15
N ASP A 213 -29.04 -33.52 -4.65
CA ASP A 213 -30.21 -32.63 -4.52
C ASP A 213 -30.86 -32.34 -5.88
N LEU A 214 -30.07 -32.11 -6.93
CA LEU A 214 -30.59 -31.99 -8.29
C LEU A 214 -31.25 -33.29 -8.78
N GLY A 215 -30.66 -34.46 -8.49
CA GLY A 215 -31.26 -35.76 -8.81
C GLY A 215 -32.63 -35.95 -8.17
N GLU A 216 -32.78 -35.58 -6.90
CA GLU A 216 -34.06 -35.66 -6.18
C GLU A 216 -35.10 -34.65 -6.69
N ARG A 217 -34.69 -33.45 -7.12
CA ARG A 217 -35.62 -32.42 -7.62
C ARG A 217 -36.13 -32.65 -9.04
N TYR A 218 -35.41 -33.44 -9.84
CA TYR A 218 -35.74 -33.72 -11.24
C TYR A 218 -36.20 -35.17 -11.49
N THR A 219 -36.44 -35.94 -10.43
CA THR A 219 -37.16 -37.24 -10.46
C THR A 219 -38.59 -37.09 -9.96
#